data_AF-A0A9J6C844-F1
#
_entry.id   AF-A0A9J6C844-F1
#
_cell.length_a   1.000
_cell.length_b   1.000
_cell.length_c   1.000
_cell.angle_alpha   90.00
_cell.angle_beta   90.00
_cell.angle_gamma   90.00
#
_symmetry.space_group_name_H-M   'P 1'
#
loop_
_entity.id
_entity.type
_entity.pdbx_description
1 polymer ?
#
loop_
_entity_poly.entity_id
_entity_poly.type
_entity_poly.pdbx_seq_one_letter_code
_entity_poly.pdbx_strand_id
1 'polypeptide(L)'
;MWKSVKFIFLVLFLISNYCYCSETENTNKDCLADYLKKNGILDSSFQSQPYTNSTELCDQFVIKLVSDFNSDLSRRIDNENLMDHKTCIEENFDKFGIMKLYLKAVVFNLFGRINNFKRKSAVTTNKLIMILDRLCDVDIYGKEFDLIRGSESIVSNENISCIQKTYFEANILNATDFNVDVSKINAENCSADDFRDFPIPSVIDPHYFGLPSNKVKKCYKKYFTKNQVSLRMATSVVFKNVDLSASQVESIRKKYNLWMTENQNAIFSCINKHL
;
A
#
# COMPACT_ATOMS: atom_id res chain seq x y z
N MET A 1 -7.59 67.97 0.64
CA MET A 1 -7.00 66.97 -0.28
C MET A 1 -6.07 65.99 0.46
N TRP A 2 -6.51 65.36 1.56
CA TRP A 2 -5.66 64.50 2.41
C TRP A 2 -6.30 63.12 2.71
N LYS A 3 -7.24 62.67 1.88
CA LYS A 3 -7.92 61.38 2.04
C LYS A 3 -7.43 60.26 1.10
N SER A 4 -6.58 60.57 0.12
CA SER A 4 -6.16 59.59 -0.91
C SER A 4 -4.81 58.93 -0.64
N VAL A 5 -4.02 59.38 0.35
CA VAL A 5 -2.70 58.79 0.66
C VAL A 5 -2.83 57.55 1.56
N LYS A 6 -3.88 57.47 2.40
CA LYS A 6 -4.10 56.30 3.28
C LYS A 6 -4.55 55.04 2.53
N PHE A 7 -5.19 55.17 1.38
CA PHE A 7 -5.67 54.01 0.61
C PHE A 7 -4.55 53.36 -0.22
N ILE A 8 -3.61 54.15 -0.74
CA ILE A 8 -2.43 53.63 -1.46
C ILE A 8 -1.46 52.94 -0.50
N PHE A 9 -1.30 53.46 0.72
CA PHE A 9 -0.50 52.76 1.75
C PHE A 9 -1.16 51.46 2.23
N LEU A 10 -2.49 51.39 2.34
CA LEU A 10 -3.16 50.14 2.73
C LEU A 10 -3.07 49.07 1.63
N VAL A 11 -3.14 49.48 0.35
CA VAL A 11 -2.97 48.55 -0.79
C VAL A 11 -1.51 48.14 -0.96
N LEU A 12 -0.54 49.04 -0.73
CA LEU A 12 0.88 48.66 -0.70
C LEU A 12 1.24 47.80 0.53
N PHE A 13 0.58 47.96 1.67
CA PHE A 13 0.76 47.11 2.87
C PHE A 13 0.10 45.74 2.72
N LEU A 14 -0.93 45.63 1.88
CA LEU A 14 -1.57 44.36 1.52
C LEU A 14 -0.83 43.65 0.38
N ILE A 15 -0.14 44.38 -0.51
CA ILE A 15 0.73 43.81 -1.54
C ILE A 15 2.11 43.42 -0.97
N SER A 16 2.62 44.13 0.05
CA SER A 16 3.83 43.70 0.79
C SER A 16 3.60 42.51 1.73
N ASN A 17 2.33 42.09 1.92
CA ASN A 17 1.99 40.81 2.57
C ASN A 17 1.83 39.64 1.57
N TYR A 18 2.11 39.85 0.28
CA TYR A 18 2.13 38.80 -0.74
C TYR A 18 3.55 38.31 -1.10
N CYS A 19 4.50 38.46 -0.17
CA CYS A 19 5.82 37.83 -0.21
C CYS A 19 6.27 37.30 1.17
N TYR A 20 5.33 36.93 2.05
CA TYR A 20 5.65 36.19 3.29
C TYR A 20 5.60 34.67 3.04
N CYS A 21 6.42 34.20 2.08
CA CYS A 21 6.67 32.77 1.85
C CYS A 21 8.11 32.34 2.20
N SER A 22 8.97 33.22 2.75
CA SER A 22 10.42 32.94 2.73
C SER A 22 11.08 32.54 4.05
N GLU A 23 10.51 32.85 5.22
CA GLU A 23 11.15 32.48 6.50
C GLU A 23 10.47 31.31 7.20
N THR A 24 9.17 31.38 7.49
CA THR A 24 8.45 30.30 8.20
C THR A 24 8.38 28.99 7.42
N GLU A 25 8.24 29.06 6.10
CA GLU A 25 8.19 27.87 5.23
C GLU A 25 9.56 27.18 5.15
N ASN A 26 10.65 27.95 4.99
CA ASN A 26 12.02 27.41 5.02
C ASN A 26 12.39 26.89 6.42
N THR A 27 11.98 27.60 7.47
CA THR A 27 12.18 27.20 8.88
C THR A 27 11.50 25.86 9.17
N ASN A 28 10.23 25.69 8.78
CA ASN A 28 9.48 24.44 8.94
C ASN A 28 10.06 23.28 8.13
N LYS A 29 10.54 23.60 6.93
CA LYS A 29 11.13 22.67 5.97
C LYS A 29 12.46 22.09 6.47
N ASP A 30 13.39 22.94 6.91
CA ASP A 30 14.68 22.50 7.44
C ASP A 30 14.52 21.80 8.80
N CYS A 31 13.62 22.27 9.67
CA CYS A 31 13.25 21.58 10.91
C CYS A 31 12.78 20.14 10.65
N LEU A 32 11.81 19.95 9.75
CA LEU A 32 11.25 18.63 9.49
C LEU A 32 12.28 17.69 8.86
N ALA A 33 13.13 18.20 7.96
CA ALA A 33 14.22 17.42 7.37
C ALA A 33 15.22 16.94 8.45
N ASP A 34 15.62 17.83 9.37
CA ASP A 34 16.53 17.48 10.46
C ASP A 34 15.90 16.51 11.46
N TYR A 35 14.61 16.67 11.80
CA TYR A 35 13.87 15.71 12.61
C TYR A 35 13.89 14.31 11.98
N LEU A 36 13.59 14.21 10.69
CA LEU A 36 13.57 12.92 9.99
C LEU A 36 14.97 12.30 9.86
N LYS A 37 16.04 13.11 9.70
CA LYS A 37 17.43 12.62 9.75
C LYS A 37 17.79 12.05 11.12
N LYS A 38 17.47 12.77 12.21
CA LYS A 38 17.71 12.31 13.59
C LYS A 38 17.01 10.98 13.89
N ASN A 39 15.84 10.76 13.30
CA ASN A 39 15.07 9.53 13.43
C ASN A 39 15.44 8.44 12.41
N GLY A 40 16.49 8.64 11.61
CA GLY A 40 16.97 7.66 10.61
C GLY A 40 16.03 7.43 9.42
N ILE A 41 15.11 8.36 9.15
CA ILE A 41 14.10 8.27 8.08
C ILE A 41 14.62 8.89 6.77
N LEU A 42 15.41 9.96 6.87
CA LEU A 42 16.12 10.57 5.75
C LEU A 42 17.61 10.19 5.79
N ASP A 43 18.19 10.00 4.61
CA ASP A 43 19.63 9.78 4.43
C ASP A 43 20.41 11.02 4.90
N SER A 44 21.58 10.82 5.50
CA SER A 44 22.51 11.89 5.85
C SER A 44 22.99 12.66 4.62
N SER A 45 22.91 12.07 3.43
CA SER A 45 23.19 12.72 2.15
C SER A 45 22.09 13.71 1.70
N PHE A 46 20.93 13.76 2.37
CA PHE A 46 19.87 14.71 2.02
C PHE A 46 20.31 16.14 2.35
N GLN A 47 20.34 17.01 1.34
CA GLN A 47 20.79 18.40 1.49
C GLN A 47 19.66 19.28 2.05
N SER A 48 19.73 19.57 3.35
CA SER A 48 18.95 20.61 4.04
C SER A 48 19.92 21.49 4.84
N GLN A 49 19.54 22.73 5.14
CA GLN A 49 20.33 23.54 6.04
C GLN A 49 20.12 23.05 7.48
N PRO A 50 21.16 23.04 8.34
CA PRO A 50 21.01 22.67 9.74
C PRO A 50 20.03 23.61 10.43
N TYR A 51 19.05 23.07 11.13
CA TYR A 51 18.08 23.83 11.90
C TYR A 51 18.66 24.21 13.27
N THR A 52 18.91 25.49 13.50
CA THR A 52 19.54 26.02 14.73
C THR A 52 18.59 26.75 15.68
N ASN A 53 17.31 26.95 15.29
CA ASN A 53 16.30 27.65 16.09
C ASN A 53 15.60 26.73 17.11
N SER A 54 14.72 27.30 17.96
CA SER A 54 14.15 26.61 19.12
C SER A 54 13.53 25.26 18.76
N THR A 55 14.00 24.20 19.44
CA THR A 55 13.48 22.83 19.33
C THR A 55 11.96 22.79 19.53
N GLU A 56 11.45 23.66 20.41
CA GLU A 56 10.04 23.77 20.76
C GLU A 56 9.13 24.12 19.56
N LEU A 57 9.56 25.04 18.69
CA LEU A 57 8.80 25.37 17.47
C LEU A 57 8.77 24.19 16.48
N CYS A 58 9.88 23.45 16.40
CA CYS A 58 9.97 22.29 15.53
C CYS A 58 9.07 21.14 16.03
N ASP A 59 9.10 20.89 17.33
CA ASP A 59 8.26 19.88 17.98
C ASP A 59 6.77 20.20 17.80
N GLN A 60 6.37 21.46 18.04
CA GLN A 60 4.99 21.89 17.81
C GLN A 60 4.53 21.69 16.36
N PHE A 61 5.42 21.97 15.39
CA PHE A 61 5.12 21.77 13.98
C PHE A 61 4.93 20.29 13.62
N VAL A 62 5.83 19.40 14.09
CA VAL A 62 5.73 17.96 13.88
C VAL A 62 4.47 17.40 14.55
N ILE A 63 4.20 17.78 15.80
CA ILE A 63 2.99 17.39 16.54
C ILE A 63 1.74 17.77 15.76
N LYS A 64 1.70 18.98 15.21
CA LYS A 64 0.58 19.45 14.39
C LYS A 64 0.40 18.60 13.14
N LEU A 65 1.46 18.31 12.39
CA LEU A 65 1.38 17.48 11.17
C LEU A 65 0.87 16.07 11.47
N VAL A 66 1.33 15.47 12.57
CA VAL A 66 0.87 14.15 13.03
C VAL A 66 -0.61 14.20 13.41
N SER A 67 -1.01 15.21 14.19
CA SER A 67 -2.41 15.42 14.59
C SER A 67 -3.33 15.61 13.38
N ASP A 68 -2.93 16.46 12.42
CA ASP A 68 -3.68 16.73 11.20
C ASP A 68 -3.85 15.45 10.36
N PHE A 69 -2.80 14.63 10.23
CA PHE A 69 -2.87 13.36 9.52
C PHE A 69 -3.78 12.35 10.21
N ASN A 70 -3.66 12.20 11.53
CA ASN A 70 -4.51 11.27 12.29
C ASN A 70 -5.98 11.68 12.24
N SER A 71 -6.26 12.98 12.36
CA SER A 71 -7.61 13.51 12.20
C SER A 71 -8.18 13.23 10.80
N ASP A 72 -7.38 13.42 9.74
CA ASP A 72 -7.80 13.11 8.38
C ASP A 72 -8.00 11.59 8.15
N LEU A 73 -7.14 10.74 8.73
CA LEU A 73 -7.26 9.29 8.70
C LEU A 73 -8.57 8.84 9.37
N SER A 74 -8.81 9.22 10.62
CA SER A 74 -10.04 8.84 11.33
C SER A 74 -11.28 9.33 10.58
N ARG A 75 -11.28 10.57 10.09
CA ARG A 75 -12.39 11.11 9.28
C ARG A 75 -12.65 10.28 8.01
N ARG A 76 -11.61 9.76 7.35
CA ARG A 76 -11.78 8.92 6.15
C ARG A 76 -12.34 7.55 6.51
N ILE A 77 -11.85 6.92 7.58
CA ILE A 77 -12.38 5.66 8.08
C ILE A 77 -13.88 5.81 8.40
N ASP A 78 -14.25 6.89 9.08
CA ASP A 78 -15.63 7.20 9.43
C ASP A 78 -16.49 7.39 8.16
N ASN A 79 -15.99 8.10 7.14
CA ASN A 79 -16.71 8.32 5.87
C ASN A 79 -16.92 7.05 5.03
N GLU A 80 -16.00 6.08 5.12
CA GLU A 80 -16.11 4.79 4.42
C GLU A 80 -16.95 3.77 5.22
N ASN A 81 -17.52 4.18 6.37
CA ASN A 81 -18.27 3.32 7.30
C ASN A 81 -17.48 2.12 7.83
N LEU A 82 -16.16 2.27 8.03
CA LEU A 82 -15.27 1.20 8.48
C LEU A 82 -15.03 1.21 10.00
N MET A 83 -16.06 1.60 10.77
CA MET A 83 -15.95 1.80 12.22
C MET A 83 -15.52 0.53 12.97
N ASP A 84 -16.00 -0.63 12.53
CA ASP A 84 -15.68 -1.92 13.14
C ASP A 84 -14.20 -2.30 12.95
N HIS A 85 -13.53 -1.75 11.94
CA HIS A 85 -12.12 -2.00 11.64
C HIS A 85 -11.21 -0.82 12.02
N LYS A 86 -11.74 0.27 12.57
CA LYS A 86 -11.01 1.52 12.84
C LYS A 86 -9.73 1.30 13.62
N THR A 87 -9.83 0.67 14.79
CA THR A 87 -8.67 0.40 15.65
C THR A 87 -7.62 -0.43 14.93
N CYS A 88 -8.04 -1.49 14.23
CA CYS A 88 -7.11 -2.34 13.47
C CYS A 88 -6.44 -1.58 12.32
N ILE A 89 -7.15 -0.71 11.62
CA ILE A 89 -6.59 0.12 10.54
C ILE A 89 -5.55 1.08 11.13
N GLU A 90 -5.89 1.80 12.20
CA GLU A 90 -4.99 2.76 12.86
C GLU A 90 -3.71 2.05 13.38
N GLU A 91 -3.85 0.89 14.05
CA GLU A 91 -2.72 0.08 14.51
C GLU A 91 -1.83 -0.41 13.35
N ASN A 92 -2.43 -0.79 12.22
CA ASN A 92 -1.64 -1.21 11.06
C ASN A 92 -0.95 -0.02 10.37
N PHE A 93 -1.55 1.18 10.34
CA PHE A 93 -0.88 2.39 9.84
C PHE A 93 0.42 2.66 10.64
N ASP A 94 0.36 2.51 11.96
CA ASP A 94 1.52 2.66 12.84
C ASP A 94 2.54 1.54 12.65
N LYS A 95 2.08 0.28 12.67
CA LYS A 95 2.92 -0.91 12.45
C LYS A 95 3.72 -0.83 11.15
N PHE A 96 3.12 -0.32 10.08
CA PHE A 96 3.77 -0.19 8.77
C PHE A 96 4.49 1.15 8.57
N GLY A 97 4.48 2.05 9.56
CA GLY A 97 5.21 3.31 9.51
C GLY A 97 4.67 4.29 8.47
N ILE A 98 3.38 4.24 8.13
CA ILE A 98 2.79 5.07 7.09
C ILE A 98 2.91 6.57 7.41
N MET A 99 2.82 6.95 8.69
CA MET A 99 3.07 8.33 9.13
C MET A 99 4.46 8.83 8.72
N LYS A 100 5.50 8.01 8.90
CA LYS A 100 6.89 8.39 8.55
C LYS A 100 7.01 8.65 7.05
N LEU A 101 6.31 7.86 6.25
CA LEU A 101 6.26 8.04 4.79
C LEU A 101 5.52 9.31 4.39
N TYR A 102 4.40 9.60 5.05
CA TYR A 102 3.67 10.86 4.86
C TYR A 102 4.56 12.07 5.17
N LEU A 103 5.23 12.09 6.34
CA LEU A 103 6.13 13.18 6.72
C LEU A 103 7.31 13.34 5.73
N LYS A 104 7.88 12.23 5.27
CA LYS A 104 8.91 12.24 4.22
C LYS A 104 8.39 12.89 2.94
N ALA A 105 7.19 12.53 2.50
CA ALA A 105 6.57 13.12 1.31
C ALA A 105 6.22 14.61 1.50
N VAL A 106 5.84 15.04 2.72
CA VAL A 106 5.68 16.47 3.07
C VAL A 106 6.99 17.22 2.88
N VAL A 107 8.11 16.68 3.40
CA VAL A 107 9.44 17.26 3.16
C VAL A 107 9.71 17.36 1.66
N PHE A 108 9.57 16.28 0.89
CA PHE A 108 9.80 16.32 -0.56
C PHE A 108 8.93 17.36 -1.28
N ASN A 109 7.69 17.57 -0.84
CA ASN A 109 6.83 18.61 -1.40
C ASN A 109 7.32 20.03 -1.04
N LEU A 110 7.67 20.28 0.23
CA LEU A 110 8.25 21.55 0.69
C LEU A 110 9.61 21.84 0.01
N PHE A 111 10.38 20.81 -0.34
CA PHE A 111 11.66 20.92 -1.05
C PHE A 111 11.53 20.98 -2.57
N GLY A 112 10.47 20.43 -3.18
CA GLY A 112 10.38 20.48 -4.63
C GLY A 112 9.26 19.70 -5.31
N ARG A 113 8.28 20.45 -5.84
CA ARG A 113 7.68 20.16 -7.16
C ARG A 113 6.54 19.13 -7.22
N ILE A 114 5.81 18.85 -6.13
CA ILE A 114 4.59 18.00 -6.20
C ILE A 114 3.32 18.88 -6.24
N ASN A 115 2.90 19.27 -7.44
CA ASN A 115 1.61 19.92 -7.63
C ASN A 115 0.48 19.03 -7.08
N ASN A 116 -0.44 19.64 -6.32
CA ASN A 116 -1.61 18.98 -5.71
C ASN A 116 -1.30 17.87 -4.68
N PHE A 117 -0.19 17.99 -3.93
CA PHE A 117 0.18 17.02 -2.88
C PHE A 117 -1.00 16.61 -1.97
N LYS A 118 -1.79 17.56 -1.45
CA LYS A 118 -2.94 17.27 -0.59
C LYS A 118 -3.92 16.27 -1.25
N ARG A 119 -4.23 16.45 -2.53
CA ARG A 119 -5.11 15.55 -3.29
C ARG A 119 -4.46 14.17 -3.47
N LYS A 120 -3.17 14.11 -3.80
CA LYS A 120 -2.46 12.83 -3.98
C LYS A 120 -2.30 12.06 -2.67
N SER A 121 -2.07 12.78 -1.57
CA SER A 121 -2.04 12.23 -0.21
C SER A 121 -3.39 11.60 0.13
N ALA A 122 -4.48 12.34 -0.06
CA ALA A 122 -5.84 11.84 0.16
C ALA A 122 -6.13 10.54 -0.61
N VAL A 123 -5.79 10.49 -1.89
CA VAL A 123 -5.96 9.29 -2.73
C VAL A 123 -5.13 8.12 -2.21
N THR A 124 -3.88 8.39 -1.80
CA THR A 124 -2.99 7.36 -1.23
C THR A 124 -3.58 6.82 0.07
N THR A 125 -3.99 7.70 0.99
CA THR A 125 -4.58 7.31 2.28
C THR A 125 -5.82 6.44 2.07
N ASN A 126 -6.76 6.84 1.21
CA ASN A 126 -7.96 6.03 0.93
C ASN A 126 -7.60 4.63 0.40
N LYS A 127 -6.65 4.54 -0.53
CA LYS A 127 -6.20 3.24 -1.04
C LYS A 127 -5.57 2.37 0.04
N LEU A 128 -4.74 2.95 0.91
CA LEU A 128 -4.13 2.21 2.02
C LEU A 128 -5.17 1.77 3.05
N ILE A 129 -6.17 2.60 3.35
CA ILE A 129 -7.32 2.23 4.19
C ILE A 129 -8.03 1.01 3.59
N MET A 130 -8.37 1.03 2.29
CA MET A 130 -9.03 -0.11 1.63
C MET A 130 -8.21 -1.41 1.69
N ILE A 131 -6.88 -1.32 1.67
CA ILE A 131 -6.02 -2.49 1.81
C ILE A 131 -6.02 -3.01 3.25
N LEU A 132 -5.93 -2.12 4.23
CA LEU A 132 -5.89 -2.48 5.65
C LEU A 132 -7.24 -2.99 6.14
N ASP A 133 -8.33 -2.43 5.64
CA ASP A 133 -9.68 -2.93 5.89
C ASP A 133 -9.78 -4.43 5.57
N ARG A 134 -9.23 -4.86 4.42
CA ARG A 134 -9.16 -6.28 4.05
C ARG A 134 -8.22 -7.11 4.91
N LEU A 135 -7.22 -6.50 5.56
CA LEU A 135 -6.39 -7.18 6.55
C LEU A 135 -7.08 -7.31 7.91
N CYS A 136 -8.03 -6.42 8.20
CA CYS A 136 -8.80 -6.37 9.43
C CYS A 136 -10.03 -7.28 9.40
N ASP A 137 -10.60 -7.54 8.22
CA ASP A 137 -11.65 -8.55 8.04
C ASP A 137 -11.03 -9.95 7.87
N VAL A 138 -11.11 -10.77 8.91
CA VAL A 138 -10.57 -12.14 8.95
C VAL A 138 -11.26 -13.07 7.92
N ASP A 139 -12.48 -12.75 7.48
CA ASP A 139 -13.28 -13.61 6.62
C ASP A 139 -13.41 -13.12 5.16
N ILE A 140 -12.91 -11.91 4.83
CA ILE A 140 -13.06 -11.34 3.48
C ILE A 140 -12.46 -12.24 2.39
N TYR A 141 -11.29 -12.82 2.66
CA TYR A 141 -10.63 -13.74 1.73
C TYR A 141 -11.34 -15.10 1.67
N GLY A 142 -12.03 -15.50 2.74
CA GLY A 142 -12.84 -16.71 2.76
C GLY A 142 -14.06 -16.59 1.85
N LYS A 143 -14.75 -15.45 1.92
CA LYS A 143 -15.86 -15.11 1.01
C LYS A 143 -15.40 -15.00 -0.44
N GLU A 144 -14.24 -14.38 -0.69
CA GLU A 144 -13.63 -14.30 -2.01
C GLU A 144 -13.31 -15.70 -2.56
N PHE A 145 -12.75 -16.59 -1.73
CA PHE A 145 -12.51 -17.98 -2.08
C PHE A 145 -13.81 -18.72 -2.43
N ASP A 146 -14.87 -18.55 -1.63
CA ASP A 146 -16.17 -19.20 -1.88
C ASP A 146 -16.81 -18.70 -3.19
N LEU A 147 -16.70 -17.41 -3.50
CA LEU A 147 -17.16 -16.82 -4.77
C LEU A 147 -16.34 -17.33 -5.97
N ILE A 148 -15.02 -17.38 -5.83
CA ILE A 148 -14.14 -17.95 -6.84
C ILE A 148 -14.55 -19.39 -7.08
N ARG A 149 -14.75 -20.20 -6.05
CA ARG A 149 -15.16 -21.60 -6.17
C ARG A 149 -16.56 -21.75 -6.79
N GLY A 150 -17.53 -20.94 -6.38
CA GLY A 150 -18.94 -21.03 -6.78
C GLY A 150 -19.30 -20.36 -8.11
N SER A 151 -18.43 -19.53 -8.69
CA SER A 151 -18.66 -18.89 -9.99
C SER A 151 -18.60 -19.90 -11.16
N GLU A 152 -19.46 -19.74 -12.17
CA GLU A 152 -19.36 -20.50 -13.43
C GLU A 152 -18.01 -20.23 -14.14
N SER A 153 -17.52 -21.20 -14.91
CA SER A 153 -16.15 -21.31 -15.44
C SER A 153 -15.59 -20.05 -16.12
N ILE A 154 -14.41 -19.57 -15.70
CA ILE A 154 -13.65 -18.54 -16.43
C ILE A 154 -12.36 -19.10 -17.06
N VAL A 155 -12.01 -20.37 -16.84
CA VAL A 155 -10.76 -20.94 -17.38
C VAL A 155 -11.08 -22.06 -18.37
N SER A 156 -10.52 -21.96 -19.58
CA SER A 156 -10.57 -23.02 -20.60
C SER A 156 -10.01 -24.33 -20.03
N ASN A 157 -10.62 -25.46 -20.39
CA ASN A 157 -10.32 -26.80 -19.83
C ASN A 157 -8.85 -27.26 -20.02
N GLU A 158 -8.10 -26.66 -20.95
CA GLU A 158 -6.75 -27.11 -21.32
C GLU A 158 -5.66 -26.66 -20.31
N ASN A 159 -5.85 -25.56 -19.58
CA ASN A 159 -4.84 -25.07 -18.61
C ASN A 159 -4.89 -25.77 -17.24
N ILE A 160 -5.95 -26.51 -16.95
CA ILE A 160 -6.23 -27.06 -15.61
C ILE A 160 -5.25 -28.19 -15.26
N SER A 161 -4.98 -29.11 -16.18
CA SER A 161 -4.04 -30.21 -15.95
C SER A 161 -2.59 -29.74 -15.84
N CYS A 162 -2.21 -28.70 -16.61
CA CYS A 162 -0.93 -28.02 -16.48
C CYS A 162 -0.72 -27.42 -15.09
N ILE A 163 -1.75 -26.71 -14.60
CA ILE A 163 -1.75 -26.15 -13.28
C ILE A 163 -1.66 -27.28 -12.23
N GLN A 164 -2.53 -28.28 -12.27
CA GLN A 164 -2.51 -29.36 -11.28
C GLN A 164 -1.15 -30.06 -11.18
N LYS A 165 -0.54 -30.42 -12.32
CA LYS A 165 0.76 -31.10 -12.35
C LYS A 165 1.88 -30.25 -11.77
N THR A 166 2.01 -28.99 -12.22
CA THR A 166 3.03 -28.06 -11.76
C THR A 166 2.99 -27.88 -10.24
N TYR A 167 1.80 -27.87 -9.66
CA TYR A 167 1.60 -27.65 -8.23
C TYR A 167 1.94 -28.85 -7.34
N PHE A 168 1.65 -30.06 -7.82
CA PHE A 168 2.06 -31.28 -7.14
C PHE A 168 3.56 -31.51 -7.28
N GLU A 169 4.14 -31.29 -8.47
CA GLU A 169 5.59 -31.42 -8.70
C GLU A 169 6.41 -30.39 -7.90
N ALA A 170 5.89 -29.17 -7.74
CA ALA A 170 6.52 -28.13 -6.92
C ALA A 170 6.29 -28.29 -5.40
N ASN A 171 5.60 -29.35 -4.96
CA ASN A 171 5.20 -29.59 -3.56
C ASN A 171 4.43 -28.43 -2.90
N ILE A 172 3.73 -27.63 -3.70
CA ILE A 172 2.83 -26.58 -3.19
C ILE A 172 1.55 -27.25 -2.67
N LEU A 173 1.09 -28.26 -3.39
CA LEU A 173 0.11 -29.23 -2.93
C LEU A 173 0.79 -30.57 -2.69
N ASN A 174 0.29 -31.32 -1.71
CA ASN A 174 0.72 -32.68 -1.51
C ASN A 174 -0.23 -33.63 -2.26
N ALA A 175 0.24 -34.29 -3.31
CA ALA A 175 -0.57 -35.16 -4.15
C ALA A 175 -1.27 -36.28 -3.37
N THR A 176 -0.63 -36.77 -2.29
CA THR A 176 -1.20 -37.81 -1.44
C THR A 176 -2.43 -37.33 -0.68
N ASP A 177 -2.49 -36.05 -0.30
CA ASP A 177 -3.63 -35.46 0.42
C ASP A 177 -4.90 -35.38 -0.46
N PHE A 178 -4.74 -35.57 -1.77
CA PHE A 178 -5.81 -35.49 -2.76
C PHE A 178 -6.03 -36.80 -3.53
N ASN A 179 -5.32 -37.88 -3.16
CA ASN A 179 -5.33 -39.15 -3.88
C ASN A 179 -5.07 -38.99 -5.39
N VAL A 180 -4.22 -38.03 -5.76
CA VAL A 180 -3.87 -37.75 -7.14
C VAL A 180 -2.54 -38.42 -7.47
N ASP A 181 -2.52 -39.18 -8.56
CA ASP A 181 -1.29 -39.68 -9.16
C ASP A 181 -0.77 -38.65 -10.16
N VAL A 182 0.25 -37.89 -9.74
CA VAL A 182 0.85 -36.79 -10.53
C VAL A 182 1.35 -37.28 -11.89
N SER A 183 1.82 -38.54 -11.96
CA SER A 183 2.33 -39.13 -13.20
C SER A 183 1.25 -39.35 -14.26
N LYS A 184 -0.02 -39.43 -13.84
CA LYS A 184 -1.18 -39.62 -14.72
C LYS A 184 -1.81 -38.32 -15.20
N ILE A 185 -1.32 -37.17 -14.72
CA ILE A 185 -1.81 -35.87 -15.19
C ILE A 185 -1.18 -35.57 -16.55
N ASN A 186 -2.02 -35.58 -17.60
CA ASN A 186 -1.60 -35.19 -18.94
C ASN A 186 -1.49 -33.67 -19.04
N ALA A 187 -0.26 -33.20 -19.16
CA ALA A 187 0.13 -31.80 -19.14
C ALA A 187 1.15 -31.55 -20.27
N GLU A 188 1.02 -32.28 -21.37
CA GLU A 188 1.85 -32.03 -22.55
C GLU A 188 1.49 -30.65 -23.13
N ASN A 189 2.51 -29.82 -23.35
CA ASN A 189 2.44 -28.43 -23.84
C ASN A 189 2.22 -27.31 -22.81
N CYS A 190 2.41 -27.56 -21.52
CA CYS A 190 2.39 -26.47 -20.53
C CYS A 190 3.59 -25.54 -20.72
N SER A 191 3.33 -24.28 -21.00
CA SER A 191 4.37 -23.25 -20.97
C SER A 191 4.31 -22.52 -19.63
N ALA A 192 5.46 -22.07 -19.12
CA ALA A 192 5.49 -21.18 -17.96
C ALA A 192 4.75 -19.83 -18.23
N ASP A 193 4.40 -19.57 -19.49
CA ASP A 193 3.74 -18.35 -19.94
C ASP A 193 2.24 -18.38 -19.65
N ASP A 194 1.65 -19.58 -19.51
CA ASP A 194 0.22 -19.79 -19.25
C ASP A 194 -0.21 -19.31 -17.84
N PHE A 195 0.76 -19.00 -16.97
CA PHE A 195 0.55 -18.49 -15.62
C PHE A 195 0.85 -16.99 -15.48
N ARG A 196 1.29 -16.33 -16.56
CA ARG A 196 1.63 -14.89 -16.57
C ARG A 196 0.41 -13.99 -16.49
N ASP A 197 -0.77 -14.51 -16.85
CA ASP A 197 -2.03 -13.78 -16.90
C ASP A 197 -2.74 -13.65 -15.55
N PHE A 198 -2.22 -14.26 -14.48
CA PHE A 198 -2.72 -13.98 -13.13
C PHE A 198 -2.37 -12.54 -12.76
N PRO A 199 -3.37 -11.65 -12.65
CA PRO A 199 -3.11 -10.23 -12.54
C PRO A 199 -2.37 -9.94 -11.23
N ILE A 200 -1.22 -9.27 -11.33
CA ILE A 200 -0.64 -8.59 -10.19
C ILE A 200 -1.72 -7.63 -9.67
N PRO A 201 -2.02 -7.61 -8.35
CA PRO A 201 -3.03 -6.71 -7.82
C PRO A 201 -2.82 -5.29 -8.33
N SER A 202 -3.85 -4.72 -8.97
CA SER A 202 -3.86 -3.34 -9.50
C SER A 202 -3.67 -2.27 -8.40
N VAL A 203 -3.66 -2.72 -7.15
CA VAL A 203 -3.50 -1.99 -5.89
C VAL A 203 -2.16 -1.24 -5.80
N ILE A 204 -1.14 -1.62 -6.59
CA ILE A 204 0.16 -0.93 -6.55
C ILE A 204 0.13 0.36 -7.35
N ASP A 205 -0.20 1.45 -6.66
CA ASP A 205 -0.22 2.78 -7.23
C ASP A 205 1.17 3.16 -7.77
N PRO A 206 1.28 3.71 -9.01
CA PRO A 206 2.52 4.34 -9.47
C PRO A 206 3.04 5.46 -8.57
N HIS A 207 2.23 6.01 -7.67
CA HIS A 207 2.56 7.07 -6.75
C HIS A 207 2.08 6.77 -5.32
N TYR A 208 2.97 6.94 -4.34
CA TYR A 208 2.59 6.94 -2.92
C TYR A 208 2.86 8.33 -2.35
N PHE A 209 1.82 8.97 -1.80
CA PHE A 209 1.87 10.37 -1.34
C PHE A 209 2.37 11.33 -2.43
N GLY A 210 2.12 10.98 -3.70
CA GLY A 210 2.58 11.73 -4.87
C GLY A 210 4.01 11.47 -5.34
N LEU A 211 4.78 10.63 -4.62
CA LEU A 211 6.13 10.20 -5.00
C LEU A 211 6.09 8.93 -5.87
N PRO A 212 6.87 8.84 -6.97
CA PRO A 212 6.87 7.68 -7.86
C PRO A 212 7.38 6.41 -7.17
N SER A 213 6.67 5.29 -7.38
CA SER A 213 6.82 4.04 -6.62
C SER A 213 7.60 2.93 -7.34
N ASN A 214 8.41 3.27 -8.36
CA ASN A 214 9.06 2.27 -9.22
C ASN A 214 9.88 1.22 -8.45
N LYS A 215 10.52 1.62 -7.34
CA LYS A 215 11.25 0.70 -6.45
C LYS A 215 10.31 -0.23 -5.67
N VAL A 216 9.16 0.28 -5.19
CA VAL A 216 8.11 -0.51 -4.54
C VAL A 216 7.54 -1.55 -5.51
N LYS A 217 7.23 -1.14 -6.74
CA LYS A 217 6.77 -2.05 -7.81
C LYS A 217 7.77 -3.16 -8.08
N LYS A 218 9.06 -2.82 -8.20
CA LYS A 218 10.13 -3.82 -8.41
C LYS A 218 10.28 -4.75 -7.21
N CYS A 219 10.20 -4.23 -5.99
CA CYS A 219 10.23 -5.02 -4.76
C CYS A 219 9.07 -6.02 -4.73
N TYR A 220 7.85 -5.54 -4.97
CA TYR A 220 6.66 -6.39 -4.92
C TYR A 220 6.67 -7.45 -6.02
N LYS A 221 7.06 -7.07 -7.24
CA LYS A 221 7.24 -8.04 -8.34
C LYS A 221 8.25 -9.12 -7.96
N LYS A 222 9.38 -8.75 -7.33
CA LYS A 222 10.37 -9.73 -6.85
C LYS A 222 9.80 -10.64 -5.77
N TYR A 223 9.01 -10.11 -4.83
CA TYR A 223 8.33 -10.92 -3.82
C TYR A 223 7.37 -11.92 -4.47
N PHE A 224 6.54 -11.45 -5.40
CA PHE A 224 5.56 -12.25 -6.13
C PHE A 224 6.23 -13.39 -6.91
N THR A 225 7.32 -13.09 -7.63
CA THR A 225 8.10 -14.08 -8.37
C THR A 225 8.78 -15.08 -7.43
N LYS A 226 9.43 -14.62 -6.36
CA LYS A 226 10.17 -15.49 -5.43
C LYS A 226 9.24 -16.48 -4.71
N ASN A 227 8.06 -16.02 -4.32
CA ASN A 227 7.11 -16.83 -3.54
C ASN A 227 6.07 -17.55 -4.41
N GLN A 228 6.21 -17.50 -5.75
CA GLN A 228 5.33 -18.18 -6.70
C GLN A 228 3.84 -17.91 -6.42
N VAL A 229 3.52 -16.64 -6.20
CA VAL A 229 2.24 -16.16 -5.69
C VAL A 229 1.11 -16.44 -6.71
N SER A 230 1.28 -16.12 -8.00
CA SER A 230 0.30 -16.52 -9.05
C SER A 230 0.04 -18.02 -9.07
N LEU A 231 1.12 -18.79 -8.90
CA LEU A 231 1.11 -20.23 -8.72
C LEU A 231 0.71 -20.63 -7.28
N ARG A 232 -0.12 -19.87 -6.58
CA ARG A 232 -0.85 -20.29 -5.36
C ARG A 232 -2.30 -19.81 -5.44
N MET A 233 -2.49 -18.66 -6.08
CA MET A 233 -3.79 -18.15 -6.51
C MET A 233 -4.50 -19.12 -7.46
N ALA A 234 -3.78 -19.65 -8.46
CA ALA A 234 -4.39 -20.50 -9.47
C ALA A 234 -4.88 -21.84 -8.91
N THR A 235 -4.25 -22.38 -7.86
CA THR A 235 -4.69 -23.62 -7.23
C THR A 235 -6.09 -23.51 -6.70
N SER A 236 -6.37 -22.45 -5.96
CA SER A 236 -7.68 -22.21 -5.34
C SER A 236 -8.80 -22.12 -6.39
N VAL A 237 -8.48 -21.62 -7.58
CA VAL A 237 -9.40 -21.53 -8.73
C VAL A 237 -9.57 -22.88 -9.43
N VAL A 238 -8.52 -23.71 -9.49
CA VAL A 238 -8.47 -24.98 -10.23
C VAL A 238 -9.22 -26.12 -9.55
N PHE A 239 -9.54 -25.98 -8.26
CA PHE A 239 -10.32 -26.99 -7.53
C PHE A 239 -11.82 -27.04 -7.87
N LYS A 240 -12.29 -26.31 -8.90
CA LYS A 240 -13.68 -26.39 -9.37
C LYS A 240 -14.06 -27.76 -9.96
N ASN A 241 -13.09 -28.51 -10.48
CA ASN A 241 -13.34 -29.74 -11.23
C ASN A 241 -12.94 -31.01 -10.47
N VAL A 242 -12.67 -30.90 -9.17
CA VAL A 242 -12.33 -32.05 -8.31
C VAL A 242 -13.36 -32.13 -7.20
N ASP A 243 -13.97 -33.30 -7.02
CA ASP A 243 -14.85 -33.56 -5.88
C ASP A 243 -14.03 -33.56 -4.59
N LEU A 244 -14.02 -32.41 -3.92
CA LEU A 244 -13.37 -32.21 -2.64
C LEU A 244 -14.34 -32.42 -1.49
N SER A 245 -13.89 -33.14 -0.47
CA SER A 245 -14.59 -33.20 0.82
C SER A 245 -14.62 -31.82 1.50
N ALA A 246 -15.59 -31.62 2.40
CA ALA A 246 -15.72 -30.37 3.14
C ALA A 246 -14.44 -29.99 3.93
N SER A 247 -13.72 -30.98 4.47
CA SER A 247 -12.46 -30.74 5.20
C SER A 247 -11.32 -30.29 4.29
N GLN A 248 -11.24 -30.81 3.06
CA GLN A 248 -10.25 -30.39 2.07
C GLN A 248 -10.51 -28.96 1.59
N VAL A 249 -11.78 -28.61 1.35
CA VAL A 249 -12.19 -27.24 1.03
C VAL A 249 -11.75 -26.27 2.11
N GLU A 250 -12.04 -26.59 3.38
CA GLU A 250 -11.69 -25.72 4.50
C GLU A 250 -10.17 -25.57 4.67
N SER A 251 -9.41 -26.62 4.43
CA SER A 251 -7.94 -26.57 4.42
C SER A 251 -7.40 -25.62 3.34
N ILE A 252 -7.96 -25.68 2.13
CA ILE A 252 -7.56 -24.80 1.02
C ILE A 252 -7.97 -23.35 1.31
N ARG A 253 -9.18 -23.12 1.82
CA ARG A 253 -9.66 -21.79 2.24
C ARG A 253 -8.70 -21.15 3.25
N LYS A 254 -8.27 -21.88 4.28
CA LYS A 254 -7.29 -21.39 5.26
C LYS A 254 -5.96 -21.02 4.62
N LYS A 255 -5.45 -21.86 3.71
CA LYS A 255 -4.21 -21.56 2.97
C LYS A 255 -4.35 -20.33 2.09
N TYR A 256 -5.50 -20.16 1.43
CA TYR A 256 -5.81 -18.97 0.63
C TYR A 256 -5.80 -17.70 1.48
N ASN A 257 -6.50 -17.70 2.62
CA ASN A 257 -6.56 -16.56 3.52
C ASN A 257 -5.18 -16.15 4.04
N LEU A 258 -4.38 -17.14 4.47
CA LEU A 258 -3.01 -16.91 4.92
C LEU A 258 -2.18 -16.22 3.83
N TRP A 259 -2.24 -16.77 2.63
CA TRP A 259 -1.44 -16.29 1.52
C TRP A 259 -1.87 -14.90 1.02
N MET A 260 -3.18 -14.60 0.98
CA MET A 260 -3.68 -13.26 0.70
C MET A 260 -3.23 -12.24 1.75
N THR A 261 -3.25 -12.64 3.02
CA THR A 261 -2.75 -11.82 4.14
C THR A 261 -1.25 -11.53 4.00
N GLU A 262 -0.45 -12.54 3.71
CA GLU A 262 1.00 -12.40 3.45
C GLU A 262 1.26 -11.47 2.27
N ASN A 263 0.48 -11.56 1.19
CA ASN A 263 0.60 -10.71 0.02
C ASN A 263 0.33 -9.23 0.32
N GLN A 264 -0.69 -8.91 1.12
CA GLN A 264 -0.94 -7.53 1.52
C GLN A 264 0.17 -7.00 2.43
N ASN A 265 0.62 -7.80 3.40
CA ASN A 265 1.76 -7.46 4.26
C ASN A 265 3.03 -7.17 3.44
N ALA A 266 3.25 -7.89 2.34
CA ALA A 266 4.37 -7.66 1.45
C ALA A 266 4.30 -6.31 0.72
N ILE A 267 3.10 -5.79 0.41
CA ILE A 267 2.94 -4.43 -0.15
C ILE A 267 3.50 -3.41 0.83
N PHE A 268 3.06 -3.44 2.10
CA PHE A 268 3.51 -2.51 3.12
C PHE A 268 5.01 -2.62 3.41
N SER A 269 5.54 -3.84 3.45
CA SER A 269 6.99 -4.06 3.60
C SER A 269 7.77 -3.41 2.45
N CYS A 270 7.30 -3.56 1.21
CA CYS A 270 7.93 -2.94 0.04
C CYS A 270 7.80 -1.42 0.02
N ILE A 271 6.67 -0.86 0.45
CA ILE A 271 6.46 0.59 0.59
C ILE A 271 7.47 1.16 1.60
N ASN A 272 7.50 0.61 2.82
CA ASN A 272 8.34 1.09 3.91
C ASN A 272 9.84 1.03 3.56
N LYS A 273 10.27 0.02 2.80
CA LYS A 273 11.68 -0.13 2.41
C LYS A 273 12.18 0.87 1.37
N HIS A 274 11.29 1.41 0.53
CA HIS A 274 11.69 2.00 -0.75
C HIS A 274 11.21 3.43 -0.99
N LEU A 275 10.42 3.99 -0.08
CA LEU A 275 10.00 5.38 -0.09
C LEU A 275 10.78 6.21 0.92
#